data_AF-A0A2J4G9C0-F1
#
_entry.id   AF-A0A2J4G9C0-F1
#
_cell.length_a   1.000
_cell.length_b   1.000
_cell.length_c   1.000
_cell.angle_alpha   90.00
_cell.angle_beta   90.00
_cell.angle_gamma   90.00
#
_symmetry.space_group_name_H-M   'P 1'
#
loop_
_entity.id
_entity.type
_entity.pdbx_description
1 polymer ?
#
loop_
_entity_poly.entity_id
_entity_poly.type
_entity_poly.pdbx_seq_one_letter_code
_entity_poly.pdbx_strand_id
1 'polypeptide(L)'
;MTPRDPRALLAVLATLALLAALVLRQPAVLQASPALLVLDSRASAQIVPNSTSFTMTLTLPPYTLLDDARVACVANASSVEASSSAAQVRVAREGSLHCIYATASNPTPQFTRLELQVRAHPLEEQPAQLPVGLLAATVAVGAASYLFLTERGRDLAFKALSIPVAYALVGRENVLENARRRLIYEYIRKNPGAGPRAISRDLGISFGEVQWHLSVLERVGLVARVSLAKNILYYPAEMQLHEWLPAFAKRELGVRVGPEHVRRNEYRIRAMLARGCTLPELKAALSQAEPQATL
;
A
#
# COMPACT_ATOMS: atom_id res chain seq x y z
N MET A 1 2.94 -13.25 -11.45
CA MET A 1 1.75 -13.83 -10.79
C MET A 1 0.52 -13.18 -11.38
N THR A 2 -0.13 -13.82 -12.35
CA THR A 2 -1.36 -13.32 -12.96
C THR A 2 -2.57 -13.71 -12.11
N PRO A 3 -3.50 -12.80 -11.80
CA PRO A 3 -4.73 -13.16 -11.10
C PRO A 3 -5.59 -14.04 -12.03
N ARG A 4 -5.96 -15.24 -11.55
CA ARG A 4 -6.66 -16.28 -12.31
C ARG A 4 -8.19 -16.08 -12.36
N ASP A 5 -8.71 -15.02 -11.71
CA ASP A 5 -10.13 -14.72 -11.63
C ASP A 5 -10.52 -13.52 -12.50
N PRO A 6 -11.27 -13.71 -13.60
CA PRO A 6 -11.66 -12.62 -14.50
C PRO A 6 -12.55 -11.57 -13.82
N ARG A 7 -13.26 -11.94 -12.75
CA ARG A 7 -14.13 -11.05 -11.97
C ARG A 7 -13.35 -10.03 -11.13
N ALA A 8 -12.20 -10.44 -10.57
CA ALA A 8 -11.34 -9.54 -9.80
C ALA A 8 -10.65 -8.51 -10.72
N LEU A 9 -10.27 -8.93 -11.92
CA LEU A 9 -9.70 -8.03 -12.94
C LEU A 9 -10.73 -6.96 -13.36
N LEU A 10 -11.98 -7.36 -13.61
CA LEU A 10 -13.07 -6.44 -13.97
C LEU A 10 -13.36 -5.40 -12.89
N ALA A 11 -13.36 -5.78 -11.61
CA ALA A 11 -13.58 -4.84 -10.51
C ALA A 11 -12.44 -3.81 -10.36
N VAL A 12 -11.19 -4.23 -10.54
CA VAL A 12 -10.02 -3.34 -10.51
C VAL A 12 -10.03 -2.39 -11.72
N LEU A 13 -10.40 -2.89 -12.91
CA LEU A 13 -10.50 -2.04 -14.11
C LEU A 13 -11.64 -1.02 -14.00
N ALA A 14 -12.79 -1.40 -13.43
CA ALA A 14 -13.92 -0.49 -13.23
C ALA A 14 -13.59 0.63 -12.22
N THR A 15 -12.87 0.31 -11.13
CA THR A 15 -12.43 1.31 -10.14
C THR A 15 -11.36 2.25 -10.70
N LEU A 16 -10.41 1.74 -11.49
CA LEU A 16 -9.44 2.57 -12.23
C LEU A 16 -10.11 3.48 -13.26
N ALA A 17 -11.10 2.98 -14.00
CA ALA A 17 -11.85 3.76 -14.98
C ALA A 17 -12.67 4.89 -14.33
N LEU A 18 -13.28 4.63 -13.18
CA LEU A 18 -14.02 5.65 -12.42
C LEU A 18 -13.07 6.75 -11.89
N LEU A 19 -11.90 6.36 -11.39
CA LEU A 19 -10.84 7.28 -10.97
C LEU A 19 -10.34 8.15 -12.13
N ALA A 20 -10.08 7.54 -13.30
CA ALA A 20 -9.66 8.26 -14.49
C ALA A 20 -10.73 9.26 -14.97
N ALA A 21 -12.01 8.87 -14.94
CA ALA A 21 -13.12 9.75 -15.30
C ALA A 21 -13.28 10.94 -14.34
N LEU A 22 -12.99 10.77 -13.05
CA LEU A 22 -12.99 11.84 -12.05
C LEU A 22 -11.82 12.83 -12.25
N VAL A 23 -10.64 12.33 -12.61
CA VAL A 23 -9.46 13.18 -12.89
C VAL A 23 -9.66 14.00 -14.18
N LEU A 24 -10.19 13.38 -15.23
CA LEU A 24 -10.46 14.06 -16.51
C LEU A 24 -11.61 15.09 -16.45
N ARG A 25 -12.44 15.05 -15.40
CA ARG A 25 -13.55 15.98 -15.20
C ARG A 25 -13.17 17.25 -14.44
N GLN A 26 -11.91 17.44 -14.06
CA GLN A 26 -11.51 18.69 -13.42
C GLN A 26 -11.72 19.84 -14.42
N PRO A 27 -12.55 20.85 -14.07
CA PRO A 27 -12.81 21.95 -14.98
C PRO A 27 -11.50 22.71 -15.21
N ALA A 28 -11.16 22.93 -16.47
CA ALA A 28 -10.09 23.87 -16.83
C ALA A 28 -10.53 25.26 -16.33
N VAL A 29 -9.97 25.70 -15.21
CA VAL A 29 -10.26 27.02 -14.65
C VAL A 29 -9.49 28.03 -15.51
N LEU A 30 -10.24 28.82 -16.30
CA LEU A 30 -9.70 29.96 -17.01
C LEU A 30 -9.26 31.01 -15.96
N GLN A 31 -7.94 31.11 -15.72
CA GLN A 31 -7.37 32.15 -14.87
C GLN A 31 -7.68 33.53 -15.49
N ALA A 32 -8.41 34.37 -14.74
CA ALA A 32 -8.63 35.76 -15.11
C ALA A 32 -7.41 36.59 -14.67
N SER A 33 -6.73 37.23 -15.63
CA SER A 33 -5.61 38.14 -15.35
C SER A 33 -6.06 39.32 -14.49
N PRO A 34 -5.20 39.84 -13.58
CA PRO A 34 -5.51 41.04 -12.79
C PRO A 34 -5.74 42.25 -13.70
N ALA A 35 -6.74 43.06 -13.37
CA ALA A 35 -7.14 44.22 -14.18
C ALA A 35 -7.07 45.50 -13.35
N LEU A 36 -6.31 46.50 -13.83
CA LEU A 36 -6.20 47.83 -13.21
C LEU A 36 -7.31 48.76 -13.73
N LEU A 37 -8.06 49.35 -12.80
CA LEU A 37 -9.13 50.31 -13.03
C LEU A 37 -8.67 51.68 -12.52
N VAL A 38 -8.42 52.62 -13.44
CA VAL A 38 -8.05 54.00 -13.08
C VAL A 38 -9.33 54.80 -12.81
N LEU A 39 -9.45 55.40 -11.62
CA LEU A 39 -10.68 56.07 -11.18
C LEU A 39 -10.57 57.60 -11.11
N ASP A 40 -9.36 58.13 -10.94
CA ASP A 40 -9.11 59.57 -10.88
C ASP A 40 -8.73 60.12 -12.26
N SER A 41 -9.37 61.19 -12.70
CA SER A 41 -9.08 61.82 -14.01
C SER A 41 -7.68 62.43 -14.10
N ARG A 42 -7.00 62.62 -12.97
CA ARG A 42 -5.60 63.08 -12.88
C ARG A 42 -4.61 61.94 -13.07
N ALA A 43 -5.06 60.69 -13.01
CA ALA A 43 -4.24 59.51 -13.17
C ALA A 43 -4.33 58.95 -14.61
N SER A 44 -3.21 58.53 -15.15
CA SER A 44 -3.12 57.73 -16.37
C SER A 44 -2.23 56.52 -16.11
N ALA A 45 -2.54 55.38 -16.72
CA ALA A 45 -1.77 54.16 -16.52
C ALA A 45 -1.25 53.63 -17.86
N GLN A 46 0.01 53.20 -17.87
CA GLN A 46 0.55 52.39 -18.95
C GLN A 46 0.31 50.93 -18.59
N ILE A 47 -0.72 50.35 -19.21
CA ILE A 47 -1.09 48.96 -18.99
C ILE A 47 -0.25 48.10 -19.94
N VAL A 48 0.72 47.37 -19.40
CA VAL A 48 1.43 46.33 -20.16
C VAL A 48 0.55 45.08 -20.16
N PRO A 49 0.11 44.57 -21.33
CA PRO A 49 -0.75 43.39 -21.41
C PRO A 49 -0.11 42.19 -20.73
N ASN A 50 -0.90 41.41 -19.99
CA ASN A 50 -0.47 40.19 -19.27
C ASN A 50 0.66 40.39 -18.24
N SER A 51 0.88 41.62 -17.78
CA SER A 51 1.82 41.88 -16.68
C SER A 51 1.09 41.95 -15.34
N THR A 52 1.74 41.46 -14.29
CA THR A 52 1.33 41.63 -12.89
C THR A 52 1.83 42.95 -12.30
N SER A 53 2.49 43.79 -13.12
CA SER A 53 3.11 45.05 -12.72
C SER A 53 2.63 46.18 -13.62
N PHE A 54 2.00 47.19 -13.04
CA PHE A 54 1.47 48.36 -13.74
C PHE A 54 2.22 49.61 -13.29
N THR A 55 2.54 50.48 -14.26
CA THR A 55 3.09 51.81 -13.98
C THR A 55 1.99 52.84 -14.20
N MET A 56 1.68 53.62 -13.16
CA MET A 56 0.67 54.67 -13.19
C MET A 56 1.33 56.04 -12.98
N THR A 57 0.93 57.03 -13.78
CA THR A 57 1.37 58.41 -13.67
C THR A 57 0.22 59.27 -13.17
N LEU A 58 0.42 59.96 -12.04
CA LEU A 58 -0.53 60.89 -11.46
C LEU A 58 -0.07 62.33 -11.72
N THR A 59 -0.89 63.13 -12.39
CA THR A 59 -0.57 64.52 -12.74
C THR A 59 -1.28 65.48 -11.79
N LEU A 60 -0.52 66.08 -10.87
CA LEU A 60 -1.05 67.06 -9.91
C LEU A 60 -1.01 68.48 -10.49
N PRO A 61 -2.14 69.20 -10.49
CA PRO A 61 -2.17 70.62 -10.83
C PRO A 61 -1.32 71.47 -9.86
N PRO A 62 -0.98 72.70 -10.25
CA PRO A 62 -0.30 73.66 -9.36
C PRO A 62 -1.04 73.85 -8.04
N TYR A 63 -0.28 74.03 -6.94
CA TYR A 63 -0.80 74.31 -5.59
C TYR A 63 -1.89 73.34 -5.09
N THR A 64 -1.79 72.06 -5.46
CA THR A 64 -2.80 71.06 -5.10
C THR A 64 -2.30 70.18 -3.96
N LEU A 65 -3.14 70.00 -2.93
CA LEU A 65 -2.97 68.97 -1.92
C LEU A 65 -3.89 67.80 -2.23
N LEU A 66 -3.31 66.63 -2.40
CA LEU A 66 -4.01 65.36 -2.49
C LEU A 66 -3.93 64.70 -1.11
N ASP A 67 -5.07 64.62 -0.44
CA ASP A 67 -5.16 63.95 0.86
C ASP A 67 -5.99 62.69 0.72
N ASP A 68 -5.32 61.55 0.86
CA ASP A 68 -5.90 60.22 0.91
C ASP A 68 -6.93 59.91 -0.19
N ALA A 69 -6.63 60.34 -1.41
CA ALA A 69 -7.57 60.24 -2.52
C ALA A 69 -7.46 58.87 -3.21
N ARG A 70 -8.60 58.26 -3.51
CA ARG A 70 -8.67 56.99 -4.25
C ARG A 70 -8.34 57.21 -5.72
N VAL A 71 -7.19 56.71 -6.16
CA VAL A 71 -6.65 56.94 -7.52
C VAL A 71 -6.93 55.80 -8.50
N ALA A 72 -6.86 54.55 -8.03
CA ALA A 72 -7.09 53.36 -8.85
C ALA A 72 -7.51 52.16 -8.00
N CYS A 73 -8.09 51.13 -8.62
CA CYS A 73 -8.34 49.84 -7.99
C CYS A 73 -7.90 48.69 -8.90
N VAL A 74 -7.57 47.54 -8.31
CA VAL A 74 -7.21 46.31 -9.04
C VAL A 74 -8.25 45.24 -8.75
N ALA A 75 -8.75 44.61 -9.82
CA ALA A 75 -9.62 43.44 -9.78
C ALA A 75 -8.82 42.14 -10.02
N ASN A 76 -9.36 41.00 -9.58
CA ASN A 76 -8.80 39.66 -9.79
C ASN A 76 -7.37 39.48 -9.26
N ALA A 77 -7.08 40.09 -8.10
CA ALA A 77 -5.80 39.96 -7.39
C ALA A 77 -6.03 39.42 -5.97
N SER A 78 -5.08 38.63 -5.46
CA SER A 78 -5.06 38.16 -4.06
C SER A 78 -4.49 39.22 -3.11
N SER A 79 -3.47 39.95 -3.57
CA SER A 79 -2.89 41.09 -2.89
C SER A 79 -2.35 42.09 -3.90
N VAL A 80 -2.22 43.35 -3.47
CA VAL A 80 -1.69 44.44 -4.28
C VAL A 80 -0.75 45.27 -3.45
N GLU A 81 0.43 45.52 -4.00
CA GLU A 81 1.44 46.40 -3.45
C GLU A 81 1.57 47.62 -4.37
N ALA A 82 1.58 48.81 -3.79
CA ALA A 82 1.78 50.04 -4.54
C ALA A 82 2.86 50.88 -3.85
N SER A 83 3.79 51.40 -4.62
CA SER A 83 4.92 52.20 -4.12
C SER A 83 5.18 53.42 -5.00
N SER A 84 5.63 54.51 -4.40
CA SER A 84 6.05 55.73 -5.10
C SER A 84 7.20 56.37 -4.35
N SER A 85 8.13 57.00 -5.08
CA SER A 85 9.21 57.80 -4.50
C SER A 85 8.77 59.20 -4.10
N ALA A 86 7.62 59.67 -4.60
CA ALA A 86 7.20 61.07 -4.50
C ALA A 86 5.80 61.26 -3.90
N ALA A 87 5.13 60.17 -3.47
CA ALA A 87 3.83 60.19 -2.80
C ALA A 87 3.77 59.13 -1.70
N GLN A 88 3.00 59.40 -0.65
CA GLN A 88 2.61 58.36 0.30
C GLN A 88 1.45 57.57 -0.31
N VAL A 89 1.55 56.24 -0.29
CA VAL A 89 0.57 55.35 -0.93
C VAL A 89 0.10 54.32 0.08
N ARG A 90 -1.21 54.11 0.15
CA ARG A 90 -1.80 53.00 0.90
C ARG A 90 -2.73 52.18 0.01
N VAL A 91 -2.81 50.88 0.28
CA VAL A 91 -3.72 49.97 -0.40
C VAL A 91 -4.74 49.47 0.61
N ALA A 92 -6.03 49.59 0.30
CA ALA A 92 -7.12 49.07 1.11
C ALA A 92 -8.03 48.17 0.28
N ARG A 93 -8.55 47.11 0.91
CA ARG A 93 -9.48 46.19 0.27
C ARG A 93 -10.91 46.71 0.43
N GLU A 94 -11.57 47.00 -0.69
CA GLU A 94 -12.99 47.38 -0.75
C GLU A 94 -13.76 46.28 -1.50
N GLY A 95 -14.36 45.35 -0.75
CA GLY A 95 -15.09 44.22 -1.34
C GLY A 95 -14.17 43.26 -2.13
N SER A 96 -14.42 43.14 -3.44
CA SER A 96 -13.63 42.33 -4.37
C SER A 96 -12.46 43.08 -5.02
N LEU A 97 -12.27 44.36 -4.69
CA LEU A 97 -11.25 45.23 -5.27
C LEU A 97 -10.17 45.61 -4.25
N HIS A 98 -8.94 45.74 -4.73
CA HIS A 98 -7.84 46.36 -3.98
C HIS A 98 -7.66 47.80 -4.48
N CYS A 99 -8.07 48.77 -3.68
CA CYS A 99 -8.04 50.19 -4.03
C CYS A 99 -6.81 50.90 -3.46
N ILE A 100 -6.21 51.76 -4.27
CA ILE A 100 -4.98 52.50 -4.03
C ILE A 100 -5.36 53.94 -3.71
N TYR A 101 -4.87 54.43 -2.58
CA TYR A 101 -5.03 55.80 -2.12
C TYR A 101 -3.67 56.47 -2.06
N ALA A 102 -3.62 57.71 -2.52
CA ALA A 102 -2.39 58.48 -2.57
C ALA A 102 -2.54 59.81 -1.82
N THR A 103 -1.51 60.16 -1.06
CA THR A 103 -1.35 61.45 -0.40
C THR A 103 -0.09 62.12 -0.93
N ALA A 104 -0.25 63.29 -1.53
CA ALA A 104 0.84 64.03 -2.17
C ALA A 104 0.52 65.54 -2.24
N SER A 105 1.53 66.39 -2.29
CA SER A 105 1.37 67.84 -2.43
C SER A 105 2.19 68.33 -3.61
N ASN A 106 1.58 69.18 -4.44
CA ASN A 106 2.30 69.97 -5.44
C ASN A 106 2.30 71.44 -5.01
N PRO A 107 3.34 71.91 -4.30
CA PRO A 107 3.46 73.31 -3.88
C PRO A 107 3.96 74.24 -5.00
N THR A 108 4.20 73.71 -6.21
CA THR A 108 4.83 74.47 -7.30
C THR A 108 3.78 75.10 -8.23
N PRO A 109 4.13 76.16 -8.97
CA PRO A 109 3.29 76.74 -10.01
C PRO A 109 3.20 75.88 -11.29
N GLN A 110 3.89 74.73 -11.36
CA GLN A 110 3.92 73.84 -12.51
C GLN A 110 3.17 72.53 -12.23
N PHE A 111 2.79 71.80 -13.28
CA PHE A 111 2.23 70.46 -13.12
C PHE A 111 3.31 69.48 -12.67
N THR A 112 3.04 68.72 -11.62
CA THR A 112 3.95 67.67 -11.14
C THR A 112 3.42 66.30 -11.56
N ARG A 113 4.28 65.46 -12.15
CA ARG A 113 3.95 64.07 -12.47
C ARG A 113 4.60 63.15 -11.45
N LEU A 114 3.79 62.28 -10.85
CA LEU A 114 4.22 61.31 -9.86
C LEU A 114 4.07 59.92 -10.48
N GLU A 115 5.10 59.09 -10.37
CA GLU A 115 5.03 57.70 -10.82
C GLU A 115 4.73 56.78 -9.65
N LEU A 116 3.77 55.89 -9.85
CA LEU A 116 3.36 54.84 -8.93
C LEU A 116 3.61 53.48 -9.59
N GLN A 117 4.36 52.64 -8.90
CA GLN A 117 4.61 51.25 -9.28
C GLN A 117 3.63 50.36 -8.53
N VAL A 118 2.76 49.66 -9.26
CA VAL A 118 1.72 48.79 -8.73
C VAL A 118 2.04 47.34 -9.10
N ARG A 119 2.15 46.45 -8.13
CA ARG A 119 2.30 45.01 -8.33
C ARG A 119 1.08 44.29 -7.79
N ALA A 120 0.42 43.52 -8.64
CA ALA A 120 -0.74 42.71 -8.31
C ALA A 120 -0.35 41.22 -8.29
N HIS A 121 -0.58 40.55 -7.17
CA HIS A 121 -0.42 39.11 -7.09
C HIS A 121 -1.70 38.45 -7.60
N PRO A 122 -1.63 37.54 -8.58
CA PRO A 122 -2.80 36.82 -9.06
C PRO A 122 -3.41 35.97 -7.93
N LEU A 123 -4.67 35.58 -8.09
CA LEU A 123 -5.30 34.62 -7.19
C LEU A 123 -4.52 33.30 -7.26
N GLU A 124 -3.92 32.89 -6.15
CA GLU A 124 -3.16 31.65 -6.07
C GLU A 124 -4.12 30.46 -6.20
N GLU A 125 -4.01 29.70 -7.29
CA GLU A 125 -4.72 28.44 -7.43
C GLU A 125 -4.12 27.44 -6.44
N GLN A 126 -4.88 27.11 -5.39
CA GLN A 126 -4.64 25.85 -4.70
C GLN A 126 -4.91 24.74 -5.72
N PRO A 127 -3.89 23.99 -6.17
CA PRO A 127 -4.13 22.87 -7.06
C PRO A 127 -5.15 21.96 -6.40
N ALA A 128 -6.11 21.47 -7.17
CA ALA A 128 -7.12 20.53 -6.71
C ALA A 128 -6.44 19.26 -6.17
N GLN A 129 -6.01 19.30 -4.91
CA GLN A 129 -5.57 18.14 -4.18
C GLN A 129 -6.80 17.27 -4.05
N LEU A 130 -6.80 16.13 -4.74
CA LEU A 130 -7.81 15.10 -4.53
C LEU A 130 -7.94 14.91 -3.02
N PRO A 131 -9.15 15.05 -2.43
CA PRO A 131 -9.31 14.90 -1.00
C PRO A 131 -8.78 13.52 -0.64
N VAL A 132 -7.80 13.46 0.27
CA VAL A 132 -7.08 12.23 0.64
C VAL A 132 -8.06 11.10 1.00
N GLY A 133 -9.24 11.45 1.53
CA GLY A 133 -10.33 10.51 1.81
C GLY A 133 -10.85 9.75 0.58
N LEU A 134 -10.88 10.35 -0.61
CA LEU A 134 -11.34 9.70 -1.84
C LEU A 134 -10.33 8.65 -2.34
N LEU A 135 -9.03 8.96 -2.25
CA LEU A 135 -7.96 8.00 -2.58
C LEU A 135 -7.94 6.83 -1.59
N ALA A 136 -8.16 7.09 -0.30
CA ALA A 136 -8.25 6.04 0.71
C ALA A 136 -9.47 5.12 0.48
N ALA A 137 -10.61 5.69 0.08
CA ALA A 137 -11.84 4.93 -0.16
C ALA A 137 -11.70 3.93 -1.33
N THR A 138 -11.02 4.30 -2.42
CA THR A 138 -10.86 3.39 -3.57
C THR A 138 -9.94 2.21 -3.26
N VAL A 139 -8.86 2.43 -2.50
CA VAL A 139 -7.98 1.36 -2.03
C VAL A 139 -8.73 0.41 -1.09
N ALA A 140 -9.54 0.94 -0.17
CA ALA A 140 -10.33 0.13 0.75
C ALA A 140 -11.36 -0.75 0.03
N VAL A 141 -12.07 -0.20 -0.96
CA VAL A 141 -13.04 -0.96 -1.78
C VAL A 141 -12.35 -2.07 -2.57
N GLY A 142 -11.17 -1.78 -3.16
CA GLY A 142 -10.38 -2.80 -3.87
C GLY A 142 -9.92 -3.94 -2.95
N ALA A 143 -9.41 -3.61 -1.76
CA ALA A 143 -8.98 -4.59 -0.76
C ALA A 143 -10.15 -5.45 -0.23
N ALA A 144 -11.27 -4.82 0.12
CA ALA A 144 -12.48 -5.52 0.58
C ALA A 144 -13.03 -6.43 -0.52
N SER A 145 -13.14 -5.93 -1.76
CA SER A 145 -13.59 -6.73 -2.90
C SER A 145 -12.70 -7.96 -3.11
N TYR A 146 -11.38 -7.82 -2.98
CA TYR A 146 -10.45 -8.94 -3.07
C TYR A 146 -10.67 -9.96 -1.94
N LEU A 147 -10.79 -9.50 -0.69
CA LEU A 147 -10.95 -10.36 0.48
C LEU A 147 -12.29 -11.11 0.51
N PHE A 148 -13.38 -10.49 0.05
CA PHE A 148 -14.72 -11.10 0.12
C PHE A 148 -15.14 -11.86 -1.14
N LEU A 149 -14.74 -11.41 -2.33
CA LEU A 149 -15.23 -11.98 -3.60
C LEU A 149 -14.31 -13.06 -4.19
N THR A 150 -13.08 -13.22 -3.68
CA THR A 150 -12.16 -14.26 -4.17
C THR A 150 -12.04 -15.42 -3.18
N GLU A 151 -11.97 -16.65 -3.69
CA GLU A 151 -11.81 -17.84 -2.85
C GLU A 151 -10.49 -17.79 -2.05
N ARG A 152 -9.43 -17.23 -2.66
CA ARG A 152 -8.13 -17.01 -2.01
C ARG A 152 -8.16 -15.92 -0.95
N GLY A 153 -8.84 -14.80 -1.21
CA GLY A 153 -8.96 -13.69 -0.26
C GLY A 153 -9.74 -14.10 0.99
N ARG A 154 -10.83 -14.87 0.81
CA ARG A 154 -11.63 -15.40 1.92
C ARG A 154 -10.86 -16.40 2.77
N ASP A 155 -10.10 -17.31 2.13
CA ASP A 155 -9.21 -18.23 2.83
C ASP A 155 -8.12 -17.47 3.61
N LEU A 156 -7.52 -16.45 3.01
CA LEU A 156 -6.50 -15.62 3.68
C LEU A 156 -7.07 -14.85 4.88
N ALA A 157 -8.26 -14.24 4.75
CA ALA A 157 -8.93 -13.52 5.82
C ALA A 157 -9.34 -14.46 6.96
N PHE A 158 -9.95 -15.60 6.62
CA PHE A 158 -10.29 -16.63 7.60
C PHE A 158 -9.05 -17.10 8.34
N LYS A 159 -7.95 -17.38 7.63
CA LYS A 159 -6.68 -17.76 8.24
C LYS A 159 -6.12 -16.64 9.13
N ALA A 160 -6.05 -15.41 8.66
CA ALA A 160 -5.49 -14.31 9.44
C ALA A 160 -6.26 -14.02 10.74
N LEU A 161 -7.58 -14.21 10.74
CA LEU A 161 -8.43 -13.90 11.89
C LEU A 161 -8.63 -15.09 12.84
N SER A 162 -8.91 -16.28 12.29
CA SER A 162 -9.25 -17.45 13.11
C SER A 162 -8.02 -18.19 13.63
N ILE A 163 -6.89 -18.14 12.91
CA ILE A 163 -5.68 -18.85 13.31
C ILE A 163 -5.10 -18.32 14.61
N PRO A 164 -4.90 -17.01 14.84
CA PRO A 164 -4.30 -16.51 16.08
C PRO A 164 -5.14 -16.83 17.32
N VAL A 165 -6.47 -16.73 17.22
CA VAL A 165 -7.39 -17.01 18.34
C VAL A 165 -7.44 -18.50 18.64
N ALA A 166 -7.61 -19.34 17.61
CA ALA A 166 -7.53 -20.79 17.79
C ALA A 166 -6.12 -21.22 18.24
N TYR A 167 -5.09 -20.47 17.87
CA TYR A 167 -3.73 -20.72 18.32
C TYR A 167 -3.55 -20.40 19.81
N ALA A 168 -4.12 -19.31 20.32
CA ALA A 168 -3.98 -18.93 21.73
C ALA A 168 -4.70 -19.87 22.71
N LEU A 169 -5.79 -20.52 22.27
CA LEU A 169 -6.66 -21.32 23.15
C LEU A 169 -6.35 -22.84 23.16
N VAL A 170 -5.54 -23.33 22.22
CA VAL A 170 -5.25 -24.77 22.07
C VAL A 170 -3.90 -25.11 22.71
N GLY A 171 -3.91 -25.69 23.91
CA GLY A 171 -2.77 -26.25 24.64
C GLY A 171 -2.51 -27.72 24.29
N ARG A 172 -1.49 -28.34 24.91
CA ARG A 172 -1.14 -29.76 24.69
C ARG A 172 -2.23 -30.70 25.22
N GLU A 173 -2.92 -30.27 26.27
CA GLU A 173 -3.96 -30.99 27.00
C GLU A 173 -5.27 -31.10 26.23
N ASN A 174 -5.66 -30.06 25.47
CA ASN A 174 -6.93 -30.00 24.75
C ASN A 174 -6.78 -30.18 23.23
N VAL A 175 -5.56 -30.25 22.70
CA VAL A 175 -5.32 -30.32 21.24
C VAL A 175 -6.02 -31.51 20.59
N LEU A 176 -6.10 -32.65 21.26
CA LEU A 176 -6.72 -33.87 20.76
C LEU A 176 -8.23 -33.97 21.04
N GLU A 177 -8.87 -32.98 21.67
CA GLU A 177 -10.33 -32.96 21.86
C GLU A 177 -11.07 -32.88 20.53
N ASN A 178 -10.48 -32.20 19.54
CA ASN A 178 -11.03 -32.15 18.19
C ASN A 178 -10.92 -33.53 17.51
N ALA A 179 -12.06 -34.14 17.18
CA ALA A 179 -12.12 -35.47 16.57
C ALA A 179 -11.31 -35.59 15.27
N ARG A 180 -11.38 -34.59 14.38
CA ARG A 180 -10.62 -34.59 13.12
C ARG A 180 -9.12 -34.50 13.36
N ARG A 181 -8.69 -33.68 14.32
CA ARG A 181 -7.27 -33.56 14.68
C ARG A 181 -6.74 -34.83 15.31
N ARG A 182 -7.53 -35.47 16.18
CA ARG A 182 -7.22 -36.79 16.75
C ARG A 182 -7.09 -37.85 15.67
N LEU A 183 -7.99 -37.88 14.70
CA LEU A 183 -7.91 -38.79 13.55
C LEU A 183 -6.63 -38.59 12.73
N ILE A 184 -6.26 -37.34 12.46
CA ILE A 184 -5.01 -37.02 11.74
C ILE A 184 -3.78 -37.48 12.55
N TYR A 185 -3.73 -37.20 13.85
CA TYR A 185 -2.63 -37.63 14.71
C TYR A 185 -2.50 -39.16 14.75
N GLU A 186 -3.61 -39.88 14.95
CA GLU A 186 -3.63 -41.35 14.95
C GLU A 186 -3.23 -41.94 13.58
N TYR A 187 -3.63 -41.30 12.48
CA TYR A 187 -3.17 -41.71 11.15
C TYR A 187 -1.65 -41.55 11.00
N ILE A 188 -1.06 -40.47 11.50
CA ILE A 188 0.40 -40.24 11.45
C ILE A 188 1.14 -41.25 12.33
N ARG A 189 0.60 -41.62 13.51
CA ARG A 189 1.17 -42.67 14.36
C ARG A 189 1.21 -44.03 13.66
N LYS A 190 0.16 -44.36 12.89
CA LYS A 190 0.09 -45.61 12.11
C LYS A 190 0.94 -45.56 10.83
N ASN A 191 1.09 -44.37 10.24
CA ASN A 191 1.78 -44.16 8.97
C ASN A 191 2.84 -43.06 9.11
N PRO A 192 3.90 -43.26 9.90
CA PRO A 192 4.88 -42.22 10.08
C PRO A 192 5.63 -42.00 8.75
N GLY A 193 5.96 -40.74 8.50
CA GLY A 193 6.46 -40.28 7.20
C GLY A 193 5.36 -40.01 6.16
N ALA A 194 4.07 -40.00 6.53
CA ALA A 194 3.00 -39.67 5.58
C ALA A 194 3.01 -38.18 5.19
N GLY A 195 2.68 -37.90 3.94
CA GLY A 195 2.52 -36.54 3.43
C GLY A 195 1.08 -36.01 3.57
N PRO A 196 0.87 -34.69 3.55
CA PRO A 196 -0.45 -34.07 3.77
C PRO A 196 -1.49 -34.47 2.70
N ARG A 197 -1.05 -34.76 1.47
CA ARG A 197 -1.94 -35.24 0.40
C ARG A 197 -2.43 -36.67 0.66
N ALA A 198 -1.58 -37.54 1.20
CA ALA A 198 -1.97 -38.90 1.56
C ALA A 198 -2.99 -38.87 2.71
N ILE A 199 -2.72 -38.08 3.75
CA ILE A 199 -3.63 -37.89 4.89
C ILE A 199 -5.00 -37.36 4.41
N SER A 200 -5.00 -36.35 3.54
CA SER A 200 -6.24 -35.77 3.00
C SER A 200 -7.07 -36.79 2.21
N ARG A 201 -6.42 -37.54 1.31
CA ARG A 201 -7.07 -38.56 0.49
C ARG A 201 -7.63 -39.69 1.34
N ASP A 202 -6.84 -40.21 2.28
CA ASP A 202 -7.18 -41.43 3.01
C ASP A 202 -8.20 -41.17 4.14
N LEU A 203 -8.22 -39.96 4.71
CA LEU A 203 -9.20 -39.57 5.74
C LEU A 203 -10.42 -38.82 5.19
N GLY A 204 -10.44 -38.49 3.89
CA GLY A 204 -11.51 -37.69 3.29
C GLY A 204 -11.62 -36.27 3.83
N ILE A 205 -10.56 -35.74 4.44
CA ILE A 205 -10.50 -34.38 5.00
C ILE A 205 -9.94 -33.45 3.93
N SER A 206 -10.50 -32.25 3.79
CA SER A 206 -10.01 -31.27 2.81
C SER A 206 -8.54 -30.94 3.01
N PHE A 207 -7.79 -30.72 1.93
CA PHE A 207 -6.34 -30.49 2.00
C PHE A 207 -5.98 -29.29 2.89
N GLY A 208 -6.73 -28.18 2.78
CA GLY A 208 -6.52 -26.99 3.60
C GLY A 208 -6.76 -27.24 5.09
N GLU A 209 -7.76 -28.05 5.42
CA GLU A 209 -8.05 -28.43 6.81
C GLU A 209 -6.99 -29.39 7.38
N VAL A 210 -6.47 -30.32 6.57
CA VAL A 210 -5.32 -31.15 6.98
C VAL A 210 -4.10 -30.29 7.27
N GLN A 211 -3.77 -29.33 6.41
CA GLN A 211 -2.66 -28.41 6.64
C GLN A 211 -2.82 -27.62 7.94
N TRP A 212 -4.04 -27.14 8.21
CA TRP A 212 -4.38 -26.47 9.45
C TRP A 212 -4.16 -27.35 10.68
N HIS A 213 -4.73 -28.55 10.70
CA HIS A 213 -4.59 -29.45 11.85
C HIS A 213 -3.14 -29.89 12.07
N LEU A 214 -2.38 -30.10 10.99
CA LEU A 214 -0.95 -30.40 11.06
C LEU A 214 -0.13 -29.25 11.66
N SER A 215 -0.42 -28.00 11.28
CA SER A 215 0.31 -26.85 11.83
C SER A 215 0.05 -26.66 13.33
N VAL A 216 -1.18 -26.95 13.79
CA VAL A 216 -1.51 -26.95 15.22
C VAL A 216 -0.79 -28.08 15.95
N LEU A 217 -0.80 -29.31 15.41
CA LEU A 217 -0.13 -30.49 15.99
C LEU A 217 1.39 -30.35 16.05
N GLU A 218 2.01 -29.74 15.04
CA GLU A 218 3.44 -29.45 15.00
C GLU A 218 3.83 -28.45 16.08
N ARG A 219 3.05 -27.37 16.21
CA ARG A 219 3.32 -26.33 17.20
C ARG A 219 3.23 -26.84 18.64
N VAL A 220 2.26 -27.69 18.95
CA VAL A 220 2.18 -28.30 20.30
C VAL A 220 3.19 -29.44 20.50
N GLY A 221 4.01 -29.74 19.48
CA GLY A 221 5.06 -30.75 19.55
C GLY A 221 4.55 -32.18 19.69
N LEU A 222 3.40 -32.52 19.10
CA LEU A 222 2.94 -33.92 18.98
C LEU A 222 3.41 -34.55 17.67
N VAL A 223 3.64 -33.73 16.65
CA VAL A 223 4.11 -34.17 15.35
C VAL A 223 5.33 -33.34 14.96
N ALA A 224 6.31 -33.96 14.32
CA ALA A 224 7.43 -33.30 13.70
C ALA A 224 7.35 -33.47 12.17
N ARG A 225 8.04 -32.59 11.44
CA ARG A 225 8.11 -32.64 9.98
C ARG A 225 9.53 -32.67 9.46
N VAL A 226 9.69 -33.26 8.28
CA VAL A 226 10.93 -33.23 7.50
C VAL A 226 10.58 -32.82 6.07
N SER A 227 11.34 -31.87 5.52
CA SER A 227 11.18 -31.39 4.14
C SER A 227 12.08 -32.18 3.20
N LEU A 228 11.49 -32.75 2.16
CA LEU A 228 12.16 -33.47 1.07
C LEU A 228 11.93 -32.73 -0.25
N ALA A 229 12.63 -31.61 -0.45
CA ALA A 229 12.51 -30.70 -1.59
C ALA A 229 11.05 -30.28 -1.95
N LYS A 230 10.32 -31.12 -2.68
CA LYS A 230 8.93 -30.90 -3.11
C LYS A 230 7.90 -31.57 -2.20
N ASN A 231 8.33 -32.43 -1.28
CA ASN A 231 7.48 -33.20 -0.39
C ASN A 231 7.74 -32.82 1.07
N ILE A 232 6.73 -32.97 1.91
CA ILE A 232 6.84 -32.79 3.36
C ILE A 232 6.31 -34.07 3.98
N LEU A 233 7.10 -34.66 4.87
CA LEU A 233 6.73 -35.86 5.61
C LEU A 233 6.47 -35.49 7.08
N TYR A 234 5.44 -36.07 7.66
CA TYR A 234 5.08 -35.90 9.06
C TYR A 234 5.24 -37.21 9.83
N TYR A 235 5.72 -37.13 11.07
CA TYR A 235 5.93 -38.27 11.97
C TYR A 235 5.67 -37.84 13.42
N PRO A 236 5.33 -38.76 14.34
CA PRO A 236 5.15 -38.41 15.75
C PRO A 236 6.44 -37.81 16.33
N ALA A 237 6.33 -36.73 17.10
CA ALA A 237 7.50 -36.01 17.61
C ALA A 237 8.33 -36.85 18.60
N GLU A 238 7.68 -37.80 19.26
CA GLU A 238 8.29 -38.78 20.16
C GLU A 238 9.10 -39.87 19.43
N MET A 239 8.91 -40.04 18.12
CA MET A 239 9.49 -41.15 17.35
C MET A 239 10.87 -40.81 16.80
N GLN A 240 11.84 -41.71 17.02
CA GLN A 240 13.21 -41.52 16.52
C GLN A 240 13.33 -41.88 15.04
N LEU A 241 14.39 -41.38 14.38
CA LEU A 241 14.60 -41.56 12.94
C LEU A 241 14.63 -43.04 12.54
N HIS A 242 15.31 -43.87 13.34
CA HIS A 242 15.46 -45.29 13.08
C HIS A 242 14.18 -46.10 13.28
N GLU A 243 13.15 -45.54 13.91
CA GLU A 243 11.86 -46.20 14.10
C GLU A 243 10.94 -46.00 12.90
N TRP A 244 10.79 -44.75 12.41
CA TRP A 244 9.87 -44.48 11.31
C TRP A 244 10.46 -44.64 9.92
N LEU A 245 11.73 -44.30 9.72
CA LEU A 245 12.33 -44.23 8.39
C LEU A 245 12.34 -45.58 7.67
N PRO A 246 12.63 -46.73 8.33
CA PRO A 246 12.51 -48.04 7.72
C PRO A 246 11.11 -48.34 7.17
N ALA A 247 10.06 -48.02 7.95
CA ALA A 247 8.68 -48.27 7.56
C ALA A 247 8.27 -47.41 6.35
N PHE A 248 8.68 -46.15 6.36
CA PHE A 248 8.51 -45.24 5.23
C PHE A 248 9.25 -45.73 3.97
N ALA A 249 10.53 -46.09 4.10
CA ALA A 249 11.36 -46.54 2.98
C ALA A 249 10.78 -47.80 2.32
N LYS A 250 10.31 -48.75 3.12
CA LYS A 250 9.67 -49.98 2.61
C LYS A 250 8.39 -49.68 1.85
N ARG A 251 7.53 -48.80 2.38
CA ARG A 251 6.20 -48.50 1.83
C ARG A 251 6.28 -47.60 0.58
N GLU A 252 7.06 -46.53 0.64
CA GLU A 252 7.04 -45.47 -0.38
C GLU A 252 8.21 -45.57 -1.37
N LEU A 253 9.37 -46.07 -0.93
CA LEU A 253 10.57 -46.14 -1.77
C LEU A 253 10.82 -47.55 -2.33
N GLY A 254 10.15 -48.56 -1.77
CA GLY A 254 10.38 -49.97 -2.07
C GLY A 254 11.75 -50.48 -1.61
N VAL A 255 12.39 -49.79 -0.68
CA VAL A 255 13.72 -50.17 -0.15
C VAL A 255 13.56 -50.74 1.24
N ARG A 256 14.16 -51.90 1.49
CA ARG A 256 14.24 -52.47 2.84
C ARG A 256 15.52 -51.93 3.49
N VAL A 257 15.38 -51.43 4.71
CA VAL A 257 16.51 -50.96 5.53
C VAL A 257 16.22 -51.37 6.96
N GLY A 258 17.19 -51.99 7.62
CA GLY A 258 17.06 -52.34 9.04
C GLY A 258 17.18 -51.10 9.96
N PRO A 259 16.51 -51.07 11.13
CA PRO A 259 16.61 -49.96 12.08
C PRO A 259 18.04 -49.72 12.56
N GLU A 260 18.85 -50.77 12.73
CA GLU A 260 20.27 -50.64 13.13
C GLU A 260 21.12 -49.92 12.10
N HIS A 261 20.84 -50.11 10.81
CA HIS A 261 21.54 -49.39 9.76
C HIS A 261 21.24 -47.89 9.84
N VAL A 262 19.97 -47.54 10.07
CA VAL A 262 19.55 -46.14 10.23
C VAL A 262 20.18 -45.53 11.47
N ARG A 263 20.22 -46.24 12.61
CA ARG A 263 20.92 -45.78 13.82
C ARG A 263 22.39 -45.49 13.55
N ARG A 264 23.11 -46.43 12.94
CA ARG A 264 24.55 -46.29 12.65
C ARG A 264 24.85 -45.10 11.73
N ASN A 265 23.94 -44.78 10.81
CA ASN A 265 24.09 -43.71 9.83
C ASN A 265 23.26 -42.46 10.16
N GLU A 266 22.71 -42.37 11.37
CA GLU A 266 21.71 -41.37 11.74
C GLU A 266 22.22 -39.94 11.50
N TYR A 267 23.47 -39.66 11.90
CA TYR A 267 24.10 -38.35 11.67
C TYR A 267 24.09 -37.96 10.18
N ARG A 268 24.52 -38.87 9.29
CA ARG A 268 24.59 -38.64 7.85
C ARG A 268 23.19 -38.43 7.26
N ILE A 269 22.24 -39.28 7.64
CA ILE A 269 20.86 -39.21 7.14
C ILE A 269 20.20 -37.91 7.62
N ARG A 270 20.33 -37.56 8.90
CA ARG A 270 19.81 -36.29 9.44
C ARG A 270 20.41 -35.09 8.71
N ALA A 271 21.71 -35.09 8.45
CA ALA A 271 22.35 -34.02 7.68
C ALA A 271 21.78 -33.90 6.26
N MET A 272 21.48 -35.02 5.59
CA MET A 272 20.82 -35.01 4.27
C MET A 272 19.40 -34.46 4.34
N LEU A 273 18.61 -34.92 5.32
CA LEU A 273 17.23 -34.46 5.53
C LEU A 273 17.18 -32.96 5.86
N ALA A 274 18.12 -32.46 6.68
CA ALA A 274 18.22 -31.05 7.05
C ALA A 274 18.54 -30.14 5.85
N ARG A 275 19.28 -30.65 4.86
CA ARG A 275 19.58 -29.93 3.60
C ARG A 275 18.44 -29.97 2.59
N GLY A 276 17.37 -30.71 2.85
CA GLY A 276 16.22 -30.82 1.97
C GLY A 276 16.43 -31.74 0.76
N CYS A 277 16.98 -32.94 0.98
CA CYS A 277 17.22 -33.91 -0.10
C CYS A 277 15.95 -34.37 -0.84
N THR A 278 16.12 -34.86 -2.06
CA THR A 278 15.00 -35.40 -2.86
C THR A 278 14.66 -36.85 -2.49
N LEU A 279 13.47 -37.34 -2.86
CA LEU A 279 13.10 -38.76 -2.65
C LEU A 279 14.07 -39.74 -3.35
N PRO A 280 14.52 -39.49 -4.61
CA PRO A 280 15.52 -40.35 -5.25
C PRO A 280 16.87 -40.35 -4.52
N GLU A 281 17.34 -39.20 -4.04
CA GLU A 281 18.58 -39.11 -3.24
C GLU A 281 18.47 -39.89 -1.94
N LEU A 282 17.35 -39.75 -1.24
CA LEU A 282 17.08 -40.50 -0.02
C LEU A 282 17.04 -42.00 -0.31
N LYS A 283 16.37 -42.41 -1.40
CA LYS A 283 16.35 -43.80 -1.86
C LYS A 283 17.77 -44.32 -2.11
N ALA A 284 18.59 -43.58 -2.85
CA ALA A 284 19.96 -43.98 -3.17
C ALA A 284 20.81 -44.15 -1.90
N ALA A 285 20.72 -43.21 -0.96
CA ALA A 285 21.46 -43.27 0.30
C ALA A 285 21.04 -44.45 1.18
N LEU A 286 19.76 -44.83 1.11
CA LEU A 286 19.20 -45.98 1.83
C LEU A 286 19.44 -47.32 1.11
N SER A 287 19.63 -47.33 -0.21
CA SER A 287 19.91 -48.55 -0.99
C SER A 287 21.38 -48.97 -0.95
N GLN A 288 22.32 -48.04 -0.75
CA GLN A 288 23.75 -48.33 -0.57
C GLN A 288 24.08 -49.03 0.76
N ALA A 289 23.05 -49.38 1.54
CA ALA A 289 23.11 -49.80 2.93
C ALA A 289 23.10 -51.32 3.16
N GLU A 290 22.56 -52.09 2.22
CA GLU A 290 22.46 -53.54 2.33
C GLU A 290 23.68 -54.18 1.64
N PRO A 291 24.62 -54.81 2.36
CA PRO A 291 25.37 -55.89 1.74
C PRO A 291 24.35 -56.97 1.37
N GLN A 292 24.38 -57.42 0.12
CA GLN A 292 23.61 -58.58 -0.33
C GLN A 292 23.83 -59.70 0.70
N ALA A 293 22.78 -60.06 1.44
CA ALA A 293 22.77 -61.33 2.15
C ALA A 293 22.72 -62.41 1.06
N THR A 294 23.91 -62.86 0.68
CA THR A 294 24.14 -64.03 -0.17
C THR A 294 23.42 -65.21 0.48
N LEU A 295 22.42 -65.75 -0.22
CA LEU A 295 21.99 -67.13 -0.07
C LEU A 295 22.86 -67.99 -0.99
#